data_AF-A0A934ZIN0-F1
#
_entry.id   AF-A0A934ZIN0-F1
#
_cell.length_a   1.000
_cell.length_b   1.000
_cell.length_c   1.000
_cell.angle_alpha   90.00
_cell.angle_beta   90.00
_cell.angle_gamma   90.00
#
_symmetry.space_group_name_H-M   'P 1'
#
loop_
_entity.id
_entity.type
_entity.pdbx_description
1 polymer ?
#
loop_
_entity_poly.entity_id
_entity_poly.type
_entity_poly.pdbx_seq_one_letter_code
_entity_poly.pdbx_strand_id
1 'polypeptide(L)'
;MNFTGWSSSLTPFVMLRTLRELFARIHASAEHRGVARIRVMGDGYMAAAGAADDGADHAERAALHALDILDIVAATRTPDGQPIAVRVGLHTGPVVAGVLGGGDLRYDV
;
A
#
# COMPACT_ATOMS: atom_id res chain seq x y z
N MET A 1 12.11 1.48 6.62
CA MET A 1 12.13 1.38 8.09
C MET A 1 12.77 2.64 8.64
N ASN A 2 12.28 3.19 9.76
CA ASN A 2 12.57 4.54 10.32
C ASN A 2 11.61 5.69 9.89
N PHE A 3 10.31 5.40 9.81
CA PHE A 3 9.30 6.45 9.58
C PHE A 3 9.30 7.51 10.70
N THR A 4 9.43 7.10 11.97
CA THR A 4 9.41 8.01 13.12
C THR A 4 10.56 9.02 13.13
N GLY A 5 11.79 8.60 12.78
CA GLY A 5 12.92 9.51 12.68
C GLY A 5 12.79 10.48 11.50
N TRP A 6 12.26 10.00 10.38
CA TRP A 6 12.02 10.82 9.19
C TRP A 6 10.87 11.81 9.38
N SER A 7 9.76 11.41 9.99
CA SER A 7 8.62 12.28 10.24
C SER A 7 8.91 13.39 11.26
N SER A 8 9.84 13.14 12.19
CA SER A 8 10.26 14.11 13.21
C SER A 8 11.17 15.21 12.68
N SER A 9 11.77 15.02 11.50
CA SER A 9 12.69 15.97 10.85
C SER A 9 12.04 16.76 9.70
N LEU A 10 10.79 16.44 9.33
CA LEU A 10 10.05 17.10 8.27
C LEU A 10 8.87 17.92 8.79
N THR A 11 8.49 18.95 8.02
CA THR A 11 7.20 19.60 8.26
C THR A 11 6.06 18.62 7.90
N PRO A 12 4.93 18.66 8.62
CA PRO A 12 3.79 17.78 8.35
C PRO A 12 3.30 17.83 6.89
N PHE A 13 3.36 19.03 6.28
CA PHE A 13 2.96 19.24 4.89
C PHE A 13 3.86 18.48 3.91
N VAL A 14 5.17 18.56 4.12
CA VAL A 14 6.17 17.93 3.25
C VAL A 14 6.07 16.40 3.34
N MET A 15 5.94 15.86 4.56
CA MET A 15 5.72 14.44 4.78
C MET A 15 4.43 13.95 4.10
N LEU A 16 3.31 14.66 4.31
CA LEU A 16 2.01 14.27 3.74
C LEU A 16 2.05 14.25 2.22
N ARG A 17 2.72 15.23 1.60
CA ARG A 17 2.87 15.28 0.14
C ARG A 17 3.64 14.07 -0.38
N THR A 18 4.78 13.74 0.22
CA THR A 18 5.60 12.59 -0.19
C THR A 18 4.83 11.28 -0.04
N LEU A 19 4.12 11.08 1.08
CA LEU A 19 3.28 9.90 1.27
C LEU A 19 2.14 9.83 0.24
N ARG A 20 1.51 10.96 -0.06
CA ARG A 20 0.42 11.03 -1.05
C ARG A 20 0.91 10.64 -2.45
N GLU A 21 2.05 11.15 -2.88
CA GLU A 21 2.65 10.83 -4.17
C GLU A 21 3.05 9.35 -4.26
N LEU A 22 3.64 8.82 -3.19
CA LEU A 22 4.00 7.40 -3.10
C LEU A 22 2.75 6.50 -3.17
N PHE A 23 1.74 6.77 -2.35
CA PHE A 23 0.51 5.97 -2.34
C PHE A 23 -0.27 6.11 -3.64
N ALA A 24 -0.25 7.25 -4.32
CA ALA A 24 -0.87 7.39 -5.63
C ALA A 24 -0.26 6.43 -6.66
N ARG A 25 1.07 6.28 -6.68
CA ARG A 25 1.78 5.34 -7.58
C ARG A 25 1.49 3.89 -7.22
N ILE A 26 1.45 3.57 -5.93
CA ILE A 26 1.08 2.24 -5.44
C ILE A 26 -0.37 1.92 -5.83
N HIS A 27 -1.30 2.86 -5.67
CA HIS A 27 -2.70 2.66 -6.07
C HIS A 27 -2.85 2.41 -7.57
N ALA A 28 -2.13 3.16 -8.41
CA ALA A 28 -2.16 2.94 -9.86
C ALA A 28 -1.66 1.54 -10.24
N SER A 29 -0.60 1.03 -9.58
CA SER A 29 -0.14 -0.36 -9.76
C SER A 29 -1.20 -1.37 -9.28
N ALA A 30 -1.83 -1.13 -8.13
CA ALA A 30 -2.88 -2.00 -7.60
C ALA A 30 -4.06 -2.11 -8.57
N GLU A 31 -4.55 -0.98 -9.10
CA GLU A 31 -5.63 -0.94 -10.09
C GLU A 31 -5.23 -1.67 -11.38
N HIS A 32 -4.02 -1.43 -11.90
CA HIS A 32 -3.53 -2.11 -13.09
C HIS A 32 -3.47 -3.64 -12.94
N ARG A 33 -3.18 -4.12 -11.73
CA ARG A 33 -3.07 -5.54 -11.40
C ARG A 33 -4.35 -6.15 -10.84
N GLY A 34 -5.46 -5.41 -10.80
CA GLY A 34 -6.72 -5.91 -10.21
C GLY A 34 -6.61 -6.26 -8.73
N VAL A 35 -5.77 -5.53 -7.98
CA VAL A 35 -5.60 -5.69 -6.52
C VAL A 35 -6.43 -4.62 -5.82
N ALA A 36 -7.31 -5.02 -4.91
CA ALA A 36 -8.16 -4.11 -4.16
C ALA A 36 -7.40 -3.51 -2.98
N ARG A 37 -7.36 -2.18 -2.88
CA ARG A 37 -6.86 -1.49 -1.69
C ARG A 37 -7.83 -1.72 -0.52
N ILE A 38 -7.31 -2.18 0.60
CA ILE A 38 -8.07 -2.38 1.84
C ILE A 38 -7.97 -1.14 2.73
N ARG A 39 -6.76 -0.82 3.19
CA ARG A 39 -6.55 0.25 4.17
C ARG A 39 -5.15 0.85 4.13
N VAL A 40 -5.09 2.12 4.55
CA VAL A 40 -3.84 2.82 4.88
C VAL A 40 -3.84 3.09 6.37
N MET A 41 -2.75 2.75 7.06
CA MET A 41 -2.60 2.88 8.51
C MET A 41 -1.26 3.55 8.84
N GLY A 42 -1.27 4.87 9.03
CA GLY A 42 -0.03 5.62 9.20
C GLY A 42 0.84 5.53 7.95
N ASP A 43 1.98 4.84 8.07
CA ASP A 43 2.90 4.52 6.96
C ASP A 43 2.66 3.13 6.35
N GLY A 44 1.72 2.35 6.89
CA GLY A 44 1.34 1.04 6.39
C GLY A 44 0.31 1.10 5.26
N TYR A 45 0.46 0.22 4.28
CA TYR A 45 -0.46 0.01 3.16
C TYR A 45 -0.86 -1.46 3.09
N MET A 46 -2.16 -1.74 2.98
CA MET A 46 -2.72 -3.08 2.87
C MET A 46 -3.64 -3.16 1.66
N ALA A 47 -3.47 -4.23 0.89
CA ALA A 47 -4.26 -4.54 -0.29
C ALA A 47 -4.46 -6.06 -0.40
N ALA A 48 -5.51 -6.47 -1.11
CA ALA A 48 -5.86 -7.87 -1.31
C ALA A 48 -6.22 -8.11 -2.78
N ALA A 49 -5.65 -9.17 -3.35
CA ALA A 49 -6.12 -9.75 -4.61
C ALA A 49 -7.09 -10.87 -4.29
N GLY A 50 -8.08 -11.12 -5.15
CA GLY A 50 -9.05 -12.20 -4.94
C GLY A 50 -10.24 -11.83 -4.03
N ALA A 51 -10.31 -10.58 -3.54
CA ALA A 51 -11.35 -10.15 -2.60
C ALA A 51 -12.68 -9.76 -3.28
N ALA A 52 -12.61 -9.27 -4.53
CA ALA A 52 -13.77 -8.84 -5.32
C ALA A 52 -14.00 -9.69 -6.59
N ASP A 53 -13.00 -10.47 -6.99
CA ASP A 53 -13.08 -11.51 -8.02
C ASP A 53 -12.41 -12.77 -7.46
N ASP A 54 -12.86 -13.96 -7.82
CA ASP A 54 -12.34 -15.24 -7.35
C ASP A 54 -11.25 -15.82 -8.29
N GLY A 55 -10.56 -14.96 -9.03
CA GLY A 55 -9.58 -15.35 -10.03
C GLY A 55 -8.46 -16.23 -9.45
N ALA A 56 -8.21 -17.37 -10.08
CA ALA A 56 -7.19 -18.34 -9.66
C ALA A 56 -5.75 -17.77 -9.68
N ASP A 57 -5.54 -16.63 -10.32
CA ASP A 57 -4.28 -15.90 -10.42
C ASP A 57 -4.06 -14.87 -9.28
N HIS A 58 -4.94 -14.82 -8.27
CA HIS A 58 -4.88 -13.81 -7.20
C HIS A 58 -3.50 -13.73 -6.52
N ALA A 59 -2.85 -14.89 -6.29
CA ALA A 59 -1.53 -14.95 -5.68
C ALA A 59 -0.45 -14.33 -6.57
N GLU A 60 -0.52 -14.57 -7.88
CA GLU A 60 0.40 -13.99 -8.87
C GLU A 60 0.21 -12.47 -8.95
N ARG A 61 -1.03 -11.99 -9.07
CA ARG A 61 -1.34 -10.54 -9.08
C ARG A 61 -0.82 -9.84 -7.83
N ALA A 62 -1.01 -10.43 -6.65
CA ALA A 62 -0.48 -9.90 -5.40
C ALA A 62 1.06 -9.89 -5.36
N ALA A 63 1.71 -10.95 -5.83
CA ALA A 63 3.17 -11.03 -5.88
C ALA A 63 3.77 -10.01 -6.85
N LEU A 64 3.19 -9.86 -8.04
CA LEU A 64 3.64 -8.86 -9.01
C LEU A 64 3.40 -7.43 -8.50
N HIS A 65 2.28 -7.18 -7.80
CA HIS A 65 2.05 -5.89 -7.16
C HIS A 65 3.08 -5.59 -6.07
N ALA A 66 3.48 -6.60 -5.28
CA ALA A 66 4.55 -6.43 -4.31
C ALA A 66 5.89 -6.07 -4.97
N LEU A 67 6.23 -6.66 -6.12
CA LEU A 67 7.43 -6.30 -6.87
C LEU A 67 7.37 -4.85 -7.39
N ASP A 68 6.23 -4.43 -7.93
CA ASP A 68 6.03 -3.03 -8.34
C ASP A 68 6.21 -2.05 -7.18
N ILE A 69 5.72 -2.40 -5.98
CA ILE A 69 5.90 -1.56 -4.80
C ILE A 69 7.40 -1.38 -4.50
N LEU A 70 8.19 -2.46 -4.60
CA LEU A 70 9.64 -2.38 -4.39
C LEU A 70 10.30 -1.46 -5.42
N ASP A 71 9.94 -1.57 -6.70
CA ASP A 71 10.47 -0.72 -7.77
C ASP A 71 10.05 0.75 -7.62
N ILE A 72 8.77 0.98 -7.30
CA ILE A 72 8.21 2.31 -7.04
C ILE A 72 8.98 2.97 -5.89
N VAL A 73 9.20 2.26 -4.79
CA VAL A 73 9.92 2.76 -3.62
C VAL A 73 11.40 2.96 -3.92
N ALA A 74 12.05 2.04 -4.63
CA ALA A 74 13.45 2.16 -5.04
C ALA A 74 13.69 3.39 -5.93
N ALA A 75 12.69 3.81 -6.72
CA ALA A 75 12.72 5.05 -7.50
C ALA A 75 12.27 6.29 -6.73
N THR A 76 11.75 6.15 -5.50
CA THR A 76 11.26 7.27 -4.69
C THR A 76 12.34 7.78 -3.76
N ARG A 77 12.47 9.09 -3.67
CA ARG A 77 13.34 9.77 -2.71
C ARG A 77 12.51 10.67 -1.82
N THR A 78 12.98 10.87 -0.60
CA THR A 78 12.45 11.90 0.29
C THR A 78 12.82 13.29 -0.26
N PRO A 79 12.18 14.36 0.22
CA PRO A 79 12.46 15.73 -0.22
C PRO A 79 13.92 16.18 -0.01
N ASP A 80 14.59 15.61 0.98
CA ASP A 80 16.01 15.75 1.29
C ASP A 80 16.92 14.74 0.56
N GLY A 81 16.37 13.99 -0.40
CA GLY A 81 17.10 13.09 -1.30
C GLY A 81 17.43 11.71 -0.73
N GLN A 82 16.94 11.37 0.46
CA GLN A 82 17.20 10.08 1.09
C GLN A 82 16.36 8.96 0.44
N PRO A 83 16.89 7.72 0.38
CA PRO A 83 16.11 6.58 -0.08
C PRO A 83 15.00 6.23 0.91
N ILE A 84 13.84 5.85 0.39
CA ILE A 84 12.76 5.26 1.18
C ILE A 84 12.92 3.75 1.18
N ALA A 85 12.67 3.11 2.32
CA ALA A 85 12.73 1.66 2.45
C ALA A 85 11.42 1.12 3.02
N VAL A 86 10.86 0.12 2.35
CA VAL A 86 9.63 -0.59 2.77
C VAL A 86 9.93 -2.06 3.05
N ARG A 87 8.98 -2.72 3.71
CA ARG A 87 8.91 -4.18 3.79
C ARG A 87 7.56 -4.60 3.24
N VAL A 88 7.54 -5.64 2.42
CA VAL A 88 6.31 -6.20 1.89
C VAL A 88 6.18 -7.62 2.39
N GLY A 89 5.03 -7.92 3.01
CA GLY A 89 4.66 -9.27 3.42
C GLY A 89 3.48 -9.74 2.57
N LEU A 90 3.48 -11.03 2.20
CA LEU A 90 2.42 -11.65 1.43
C LEU A 90 1.96 -12.91 2.14
N HIS A 91 0.65 -13.15 2.10
CA HIS A 91 0.02 -14.36 2.61
C HIS A 91 -1.15 -14.72 1.71
N THR A 92 -1.42 -16.01 1.56
CA THR A 92 -2.55 -16.56 0.82
C THR A 92 -3.34 -17.50 1.71
N GLY A 93 -4.65 -17.33 1.75
CA GLY A 93 -5.53 -18.17 2.55
C GLY A 93 -6.97 -17.68 2.47
N PRO A 94 -7.92 -18.45 3.04
CA PRO A 94 -9.29 -18.01 3.16
C PRO A 94 -9.36 -16.79 4.09
N VAL A 95 -10.17 -15.80 3.71
CA VAL A 95 -10.39 -14.58 4.47
C VAL A 95 -11.87 -14.23 4.49
N VAL A 96 -12.33 -13.52 5.53
CA VAL A 96 -13.70 -13.02 5.63
C VAL A 96 -13.64 -11.51 5.49
N ALA A 97 -14.17 -10.99 4.37
CA ALA A 97 -14.28 -9.55 4.14
C ALA A 97 -15.70 -9.07 4.40
N GLY A 98 -15.84 -7.93 5.09
CA GLY A 98 -17.13 -7.32 5.37
C GLY A 98 -17.01 -5.82 5.61
N VAL A 99 -18.16 -5.14 5.58
CA VAL A 99 -18.25 -3.71 5.90
C VAL A 99 -18.65 -3.56 7.36
N LEU A 100 -17.80 -2.92 8.16
CA LEU A 100 -18.08 -2.65 9.57
C LEU A 100 -18.28 -1.14 9.77
N GLY A 101 -19.51 -0.74 10.13
CA GLY A 101 -19.91 0.65 10.38
C GLY A 101 -20.86 1.21 9.33
N GLY A 102 -21.80 2.07 9.75
CA GLY A 102 -22.86 2.63 8.88
C GLY A 102 -22.52 3.94 8.16
N GLY A 103 -21.30 4.47 8.32
CA GLY A 103 -20.89 5.77 7.77
C GLY A 103 -19.84 5.68 6.66
N ASP A 104 -18.64 5.21 7.00
CA ASP A 104 -17.56 4.95 6.04
C ASP A 104 -17.53 3.47 5.69
N LEU A 105 -17.77 3.13 4.42
CA LEU A 105 -17.57 1.77 3.90
C LEU A 105 -16.06 1.45 3.93
N ARG A 106 -15.65 0.71 4.97
CA ARG A 106 -14.30 0.17 5.10
C ARG A 106 -14.42 -1.34 5.06
N TYR A 107 -13.78 -1.95 4.08
CA TYR A 107 -13.55 -3.39 4.08
C TYR A 107 -12.43 -3.68 5.06
N ASP A 108 -12.72 -4.51 6.06
CA ASP A 108 -11.71 -5.09 6.94
C ASP A 108 -11.57 -6.58 6.61
N VAL A 109 -10.34 -7.08 6.72
CA VAL A 109 -9.96 -8.46 6.37
C VAL A 109 -9.08 -9.06 7.45
#